data_AF-A0A9N9GBY8-F1
#
_entry.id   AF-A0A9N9GBY8-F1
#
_cell.length_a   1.000
_cell.length_b   1.000
_cell.length_c   1.000
_cell.angle_alpha   90.00
_cell.angle_beta   90.00
_cell.angle_gamma   90.00
#
_symmetry.space_group_name_H-M   'P 1'
#
loop_
_entity.id
_entity.type
_entity.pdbx_description
1 polymer ?
#
loop_
_entity_poly.entity_id
_entity_poly.type
_entity_poly.pdbx_seq_one_letter_code
_entity_poly.pdbx_strand_id
1 'polypeptide(L)'
;MEQLEQIKEESKYLPSTNPLVTLVAYWAEQGNIVETEKLVSEWLPLVNQMRDSKESGEPLRTKLVFSLILMKAHLGALKAEVESIEGVNERLGVPSHRSRTSDMSAFFESWTRLVESFSVNDLQLPWASRQYHNAIVQFQIFANRLSEEEFPLSKAYEKILNMRSEGIQVTQRTFLYFLEAQARTATTGSTTEKPDLSKAAEIYYLMEKYGYNTDKSKAFKSMLEASFPSSEHQSKAPEDRSKILHSIFDVERMMGLNDVPHNVETMRTLLKHVFEAAAQKENEALYALNVVRYQMLREFPPVKPTFRTYRAMLKCASVCKDLGFIQDIVSEIEGHIADSVHDDENIKWNLAIIDTYLHTPGLINDGKTLAARLRLESRVNLEYWQILIEYYGEVEHNMAMVKKVFGSFCEWRNKYAVYKYPSERKNVKKENAVQDNVEQPEHDGTKTSSHNVKGNRETDEDEAKFPQIIQPFPTPPLGVKDTIMINLYLKYSIQSGADDLAKDLFLSVLNCFPPGLAIDRFDLDVLKEFAYFAWQDKRHDDLIWFFHNVIHRVKARNDKREKAAYKEFKNWVFEYVEAFGVLVKAKEKLARKFEKEKEKREPAAPPGCDNAIIGQNLRKLVWNYQIDMEYN
;
A
#
# COMPACT_ATOMS: atom_id res chain seq x y z
N MET A 1 10.48 39.93 -14.94
CA MET A 1 9.31 40.22 -15.80
C MET A 1 8.93 41.69 -15.66
N GLU A 2 8.58 42.14 -14.46
CA GLU A 2 8.35 43.58 -14.18
C GLU A 2 9.48 44.47 -14.69
N GLN A 3 10.75 44.11 -14.44
CA GLN A 3 11.90 44.88 -14.95
C GLN A 3 12.00 44.89 -16.49
N LEU A 4 11.54 43.84 -17.19
CA LEU A 4 11.61 43.73 -18.66
C LEU A 4 10.45 44.47 -19.32
N GLU A 5 9.26 44.42 -18.71
CA GLU A 5 8.10 45.25 -19.08
C GLU A 5 8.36 46.72 -18.79
N GLN A 6 8.97 47.03 -17.64
CA GLN A 6 9.39 48.37 -17.27
C GLN A 6 10.46 48.91 -18.24
N ILE A 7 11.47 48.11 -18.62
CA ILE A 7 12.43 48.50 -19.66
C ILE A 7 11.71 48.71 -21.01
N LYS A 8 10.75 47.86 -21.39
CA LYS A 8 9.98 48.01 -22.63
C LYS A 8 9.18 49.31 -22.66
N GLU A 9 8.52 49.66 -21.55
CA GLU A 9 7.74 50.90 -21.40
C GLU A 9 8.61 52.15 -21.30
N GLU A 10 9.69 52.11 -20.52
CA GLU A 10 10.54 53.27 -20.24
C GLU A 10 11.51 53.60 -21.38
N SER A 11 12.07 52.59 -22.06
CA SER A 11 13.15 52.79 -23.04
C SER A 11 12.73 52.63 -24.49
N LYS A 12 11.47 52.25 -24.77
CA LYS A 12 10.98 51.85 -26.11
C LYS A 12 11.91 50.83 -26.79
N TYR A 13 12.66 50.08 -26.00
CA TYR A 13 13.65 49.14 -26.50
C TYR A 13 12.93 47.83 -26.85
N LEU A 14 12.96 47.46 -28.14
CA LEU A 14 12.58 46.12 -28.56
C LEU A 14 13.81 45.20 -28.36
N PRO A 15 13.75 44.21 -27.47
CA PRO A 15 14.88 43.31 -27.29
C PRO A 15 15.18 42.57 -28.59
N SER A 16 16.46 42.29 -28.84
CA SER A 16 16.85 41.43 -29.97
C SER A 16 16.15 40.06 -29.89
N THR A 17 16.02 39.36 -31.02
CA THR A 17 15.25 38.10 -31.08
C THR A 17 15.76 37.04 -30.09
N ASN A 18 17.06 37.01 -29.76
CA ASN A 18 17.66 35.97 -28.93
C ASN A 18 17.23 36.02 -27.44
N PRO A 19 17.29 37.17 -26.74
CA PRO A 19 16.69 37.33 -25.41
C PRO A 19 15.21 36.93 -25.37
N LEU A 20 14.46 37.29 -26.42
CA LEU A 20 13.03 36.97 -26.50
C LEU A 20 12.82 35.46 -26.56
N VAL A 21 13.48 34.80 -27.50
CA VAL A 21 13.47 33.32 -27.65
C VAL A 21 13.92 32.62 -26.37
N THR A 22 14.92 33.15 -25.68
CA THR A 22 15.43 32.58 -24.43
C THR A 22 14.40 32.66 -23.31
N LEU A 23 13.69 33.78 -23.19
CA LEU A 23 12.63 33.93 -22.18
C LEU A 23 11.45 32.99 -22.44
N VAL A 24 10.99 32.89 -23.70
CA VAL A 24 9.91 31.97 -24.06
C VAL A 24 10.35 30.52 -23.82
N ALA A 25 11.60 30.18 -24.16
CA ALA A 25 12.16 28.85 -23.90
C ALA A 25 12.26 28.52 -22.40
N TYR A 26 12.52 29.51 -21.53
CA TYR A 26 12.52 29.33 -20.08
C TYR A 26 11.13 28.91 -19.57
N TRP A 27 10.06 29.59 -19.97
CA TRP A 27 8.70 29.22 -19.58
C TRP A 27 8.27 27.87 -20.15
N ALA A 28 8.68 27.57 -21.38
CA ALA A 28 8.45 26.27 -21.98
C ALA A 28 9.17 25.13 -21.23
N GLU A 29 10.38 25.37 -20.71
CA GLU A 29 11.09 24.38 -19.88
C GLU A 29 10.37 24.07 -18.56
N GLN A 30 9.63 25.03 -18.02
CA GLN A 30 8.79 24.86 -16.83
C GLN A 30 7.43 24.21 -17.14
N GLY A 31 7.11 23.97 -18.42
CA GLY A 31 5.80 23.45 -18.83
C GLY A 31 4.66 24.45 -18.72
N ASN A 32 4.93 25.76 -18.61
CA ASN A 32 3.88 26.77 -18.52
C ASN A 32 3.36 27.15 -19.92
N ILE A 33 2.41 26.36 -20.43
CA ILE A 33 1.85 26.55 -21.78
C ILE A 33 1.20 27.92 -21.93
N VAL A 34 0.39 28.34 -20.95
CA VAL A 34 -0.36 29.60 -21.01
C VAL A 34 0.56 30.80 -21.18
N GLU A 35 1.59 30.91 -20.34
CA GLU A 35 2.54 32.03 -20.45
C GLU A 35 3.39 31.92 -21.71
N THR A 36 3.75 30.70 -22.12
CA THR A 36 4.50 30.48 -23.38
C THR A 36 3.68 30.95 -24.58
N GLU A 37 2.42 30.55 -24.69
CA GLU A 37 1.51 30.95 -25.76
C GLU A 37 1.26 32.45 -25.78
N LYS A 38 1.03 33.04 -24.60
CA LYS A 38 0.88 34.49 -24.45
C LYS A 38 2.10 35.23 -25.03
N LEU A 39 3.31 34.88 -24.57
CA LEU A 39 4.54 35.52 -25.05
C LEU A 39 4.79 35.27 -26.54
N VAL A 40 4.51 34.07 -27.06
CA VAL A 40 4.61 33.79 -28.50
C VAL A 40 3.64 34.65 -29.29
N SER A 41 2.38 34.76 -28.86
CA SER A 41 1.35 35.53 -29.55
C SER A 41 1.64 37.04 -29.57
N GLU A 42 2.22 37.55 -28.48
CA GLU A 42 2.60 38.96 -28.37
C GLU A 42 3.82 39.27 -29.25
N TRP A 43 4.80 38.37 -29.30
CA TRP A 43 6.11 38.69 -29.85
C TRP A 43 6.33 38.22 -31.28
N LEU A 44 5.65 37.17 -31.72
CA LEU A 44 5.75 36.68 -33.09
C LEU A 44 5.41 37.78 -34.13
N PRO A 45 4.34 38.59 -33.98
CA PRO A 45 4.06 39.70 -34.90
C PRO A 45 5.16 40.75 -34.92
N LEU A 46 5.71 41.10 -33.74
CA LEU A 46 6.77 42.11 -33.59
C LEU A 46 8.08 41.65 -34.24
N VAL A 47 8.45 40.38 -34.07
CA VAL A 47 9.66 39.82 -34.68
C VAL A 47 9.52 39.75 -36.21
N ASN A 48 8.32 39.46 -36.72
CA ASN A 48 8.06 39.48 -38.16
C ASN A 48 8.16 40.91 -38.72
N GLN A 49 7.53 41.89 -38.07
CA GLN A 49 7.58 43.30 -38.48
C GLN A 49 9.00 43.88 -38.50
N MET A 50 9.85 43.55 -37.53
CA MET A 50 11.24 44.00 -37.53
C MET A 50 12.06 43.45 -38.72
N ARG A 51 11.69 42.25 -39.21
CA ARG A 51 12.46 41.53 -40.23
C ARG A 51 11.98 41.77 -41.66
N ASP A 52 10.72 42.16 -41.86
CA ASP A 52 10.20 42.56 -43.18
C ASP A 52 10.93 43.77 -43.79
N SER A 53 11.77 44.47 -43.01
CA SER A 53 12.66 45.53 -43.49
C SER A 53 13.95 45.04 -44.19
N LYS A 54 14.23 43.73 -44.23
CA LYS A 54 15.40 43.13 -44.91
C LYS A 54 14.99 41.92 -45.75
N GLU A 55 15.20 41.99 -47.07
CA GLU A 55 14.85 40.99 -48.11
C GLU A 55 15.55 39.62 -47.98
N SER A 56 15.33 38.88 -46.89
CA SER A 56 15.86 37.51 -46.76
C SER A 56 14.79 36.56 -46.23
N GLY A 57 14.80 35.31 -46.70
CA GLY A 57 13.82 34.24 -46.39
C GLY A 57 13.82 33.74 -44.93
N GLU A 58 14.06 34.63 -43.96
CA GLU A 58 14.14 34.38 -42.53
C GLU A 58 12.82 34.36 -41.73
N PRO A 59 11.67 34.94 -42.16
CA PRO A 59 10.42 34.92 -41.38
C PRO A 59 9.92 33.49 -41.04
N LEU A 60 10.09 32.53 -41.97
CA LEU A 60 9.73 31.13 -41.75
C LEU A 60 10.49 30.51 -40.56
N ARG A 61 11.77 30.89 -40.36
CA ARG A 61 12.60 30.31 -39.29
C ARG A 61 12.13 30.74 -37.90
N THR A 62 11.63 31.97 -37.75
CA THR A 62 11.14 32.47 -36.45
C THR A 62 9.87 31.74 -36.02
N LYS A 63 8.88 31.62 -36.91
CA LYS A 63 7.64 30.88 -36.63
C LYS A 63 7.95 29.44 -36.22
N LEU A 64 8.84 28.79 -36.97
CA LEU A 64 9.29 27.43 -36.70
C LEU A 64 9.97 27.29 -35.32
N VAL A 65 10.84 28.22 -34.94
CA VAL A 65 11.48 28.23 -33.60
C VAL A 65 10.42 28.34 -32.50
N PHE A 66 9.45 29.25 -32.62
CA PHE A 66 8.40 29.39 -31.61
C PHE A 66 7.48 28.17 -31.55
N SER A 67 7.14 27.55 -32.69
CA SER A 67 6.38 26.28 -32.69
C SER A 67 7.14 25.16 -31.97
N LEU A 68 8.46 25.04 -32.16
CA LEU A 68 9.29 24.06 -31.44
C LEU A 68 9.35 24.36 -29.93
N ILE A 69 9.37 25.64 -29.54
CA ILE A 69 9.29 26.04 -28.13
C ILE A 69 7.93 25.69 -27.52
N LEU A 70 6.84 25.88 -28.25
CA LEU A 70 5.51 25.45 -27.82
C LEU A 70 5.43 23.92 -27.65
N MET A 71 6.06 23.14 -28.53
CA MET A 71 6.13 21.68 -28.36
C MET A 71 6.87 21.33 -27.06
N LYS A 72 7.95 22.06 -26.75
CA LYS A 72 8.70 21.89 -25.51
C LYS A 72 7.86 22.23 -24.26
N ALA A 73 7.02 23.27 -24.34
CA ALA A 73 6.08 23.62 -23.27
C ALA A 73 5.06 22.51 -23.03
N HIS A 74 4.49 21.94 -24.09
CA HIS A 74 3.57 20.80 -23.98
C HIS A 74 4.24 19.58 -23.36
N LEU A 75 5.48 19.26 -23.76
CA LEU A 75 6.25 18.17 -23.14
C LEU A 75 6.53 18.41 -21.67
N GLY A 76 6.90 19.64 -21.29
CA GLY A 76 7.12 20.02 -19.90
C GLY A 76 5.86 19.86 -19.05
N ALA A 77 4.72 20.33 -19.56
CA ALA A 77 3.42 20.22 -18.89
C ALA A 77 2.99 18.75 -18.71
N LEU A 78 3.10 17.95 -19.78
CA LEU A 78 2.77 16.53 -19.73
C LEU A 78 3.64 15.78 -18.72
N LYS A 79 4.93 16.08 -18.71
CA LYS A 79 5.87 15.49 -17.76
C LYS A 79 5.51 15.86 -16.31
N ALA A 80 5.20 17.13 -16.04
CA ALA A 80 4.81 17.58 -14.71
C ALA A 80 3.51 16.92 -14.22
N GLU A 81 2.53 16.73 -15.12
CA GLU A 81 1.29 16.02 -14.79
C GLU A 81 1.55 14.55 -14.45
N VAL A 82 2.38 13.88 -15.24
CA VAL A 82 2.82 12.50 -14.96
C VAL A 82 3.51 12.42 -13.59
N GLU A 83 4.45 13.31 -13.29
CA GLU A 83 5.16 13.34 -12.01
C GLU A 83 4.22 13.65 -10.83
N SER A 84 3.23 14.52 -11.02
CA SER A 84 2.18 14.83 -10.03
C SER A 84 1.35 13.58 -9.72
N ILE A 85 0.94 12.84 -10.76
CA ILE A 85 0.22 11.57 -10.61
C ILE A 85 1.07 10.54 -9.88
N GLU A 86 2.34 10.37 -10.27
CA GLU A 86 3.27 9.46 -9.61
C GLU A 86 3.45 9.81 -8.13
N GLY A 87 3.64 11.10 -7.80
CA GLY A 87 3.78 11.56 -6.41
C GLY A 87 2.52 11.39 -5.55
N VAL A 88 1.34 11.54 -6.14
CA VAL A 88 0.06 11.26 -5.45
C VAL A 88 -0.12 9.76 -5.24
N ASN A 89 0.20 8.94 -6.25
CA ASN A 89 0.11 7.49 -6.18
C ASN A 89 1.10 6.89 -5.18
N GLU A 90 2.34 7.39 -5.10
CA GLU A 90 3.31 6.96 -4.08
C GLU A 90 2.81 7.23 -2.65
N ARG A 91 2.08 8.33 -2.45
CA ARG A 91 1.52 8.69 -1.12
C ARG A 91 0.27 7.89 -0.77
N LEU A 92 -0.54 7.55 -1.76
CA LEU A 92 -1.84 6.91 -1.56
C LEU A 92 -1.84 5.40 -1.81
N GLY A 93 -0.74 4.84 -2.32
CA GLY A 93 -0.63 3.43 -2.70
C GLY A 93 -1.28 3.09 -4.04
N VAL A 94 -2.35 3.79 -4.45
CA VAL A 94 -3.28 3.36 -5.51
C VAL A 94 -2.62 3.11 -6.89
N PRO A 95 -3.04 2.07 -7.65
CA PRO A 95 -2.50 1.80 -8.99
C PRO A 95 -2.80 2.90 -10.02
N SER A 96 -1.80 3.20 -10.85
CA SER A 96 -1.72 4.32 -11.80
C SER A 96 -2.59 4.21 -13.07
N HIS A 97 -3.57 3.30 -13.14
CA HIS A 97 -4.17 2.91 -14.43
C HIS A 97 -5.62 3.35 -14.68
N ARG A 98 -6.14 4.34 -13.94
CA ARG A 98 -7.33 5.02 -14.47
C ARG A 98 -6.87 5.90 -15.62
N SER A 99 -7.28 5.55 -16.84
CA SER A 99 -7.17 6.43 -18.01
C SER A 99 -7.71 7.81 -17.63
N ARG A 100 -6.80 8.75 -17.44
CA ARG A 100 -7.09 10.17 -17.24
C ARG A 100 -7.06 10.94 -18.56
N THR A 101 -6.96 10.24 -19.69
CA THR A 101 -6.87 10.89 -20.99
C THR A 101 -8.15 11.65 -21.33
N SER A 102 -9.30 11.22 -20.80
CA SER A 102 -10.57 11.96 -20.90
C SER A 102 -10.51 13.38 -20.31
N ASP A 103 -9.74 13.55 -19.22
CA ASP A 103 -9.63 14.82 -18.50
C ASP A 103 -8.62 15.77 -19.17
N MET A 104 -7.78 15.23 -20.07
CA MET A 104 -6.76 15.96 -20.83
C MET A 104 -7.07 16.09 -22.33
N SER A 105 -8.31 15.84 -22.76
CA SER A 105 -8.71 15.90 -24.18
C SER A 105 -8.32 17.23 -24.85
N ALA A 106 -8.63 18.36 -24.21
CA ALA A 106 -8.27 19.69 -24.72
C ALA A 106 -6.75 19.89 -24.86
N PHE A 107 -5.96 19.29 -23.97
CA PHE A 107 -4.50 19.33 -24.03
C PHE A 107 -3.98 18.52 -25.22
N PHE A 108 -4.50 17.31 -25.44
CA PHE A 108 -4.13 16.46 -26.58
C PHE A 108 -4.55 17.06 -27.92
N GLU A 109 -5.72 17.71 -27.99
CA GLU A 109 -6.16 18.47 -29.16
C GLU A 109 -5.25 19.66 -29.46
N SER A 110 -4.80 20.37 -28.43
CA SER A 110 -3.84 21.47 -28.59
C SER A 110 -2.50 20.98 -29.16
N TRP A 111 -1.98 19.89 -28.61
CA TRP A 111 -0.77 19.23 -29.12
C TRP A 111 -0.94 18.80 -30.59
N THR A 112 -2.06 18.18 -30.94
CA THR A 112 -2.33 17.69 -32.30
C THR A 112 -2.35 18.84 -33.30
N ARG A 113 -3.07 19.92 -32.98
CA ARG A 113 -3.09 21.16 -33.79
C ARG A 113 -1.69 21.75 -33.98
N LEU A 114 -0.87 21.73 -32.93
CA LEU A 114 0.50 22.21 -33.00
C LEU A 114 1.36 21.33 -33.92
N VAL A 115 1.27 20.01 -33.82
CA VAL A 115 2.00 19.05 -34.67
C VAL A 115 1.61 19.18 -36.15
N GLU A 116 0.32 19.38 -36.43
CA GLU A 116 -0.23 19.58 -37.78
C GLU A 116 0.15 20.94 -38.38
N SER A 117 0.55 21.91 -37.56
CA SER A 117 0.95 23.24 -38.03
C SER A 117 2.30 23.27 -38.76
N PHE A 118 3.11 22.22 -38.66
CA PHE A 118 4.41 22.10 -39.33
C PHE A 118 4.23 21.64 -40.78
N SER A 119 4.79 22.40 -41.73
CA SER A 119 4.80 22.02 -43.14
C SER A 119 5.99 21.13 -43.51
N VAL A 120 5.89 20.42 -44.63
CA VAL A 120 7.01 19.63 -45.17
C VAL A 120 8.26 20.49 -45.40
N ASN A 121 8.07 21.76 -45.82
CA ASN A 121 9.16 22.70 -46.04
C ASN A 121 9.86 23.10 -44.75
N ASP A 122 9.13 23.20 -43.63
CA ASP A 122 9.71 23.52 -42.32
C ASP A 122 10.67 22.41 -41.85
N LEU A 123 10.35 21.16 -42.20
CA LEU A 123 11.12 19.97 -41.80
C LEU A 123 12.28 19.64 -42.75
N GLN A 124 12.51 20.44 -43.80
CA GLN A 124 13.74 20.30 -44.62
C GLN A 124 14.99 20.77 -43.86
N LEU A 125 14.84 21.61 -42.84
CA LEU A 125 15.96 22.06 -42.00
C LEU A 125 16.38 20.93 -41.04
N PRO A 126 17.61 20.39 -41.12
CA PRO A 126 18.01 19.21 -40.35
C PRO A 126 17.86 19.37 -38.83
N TRP A 127 18.18 20.56 -38.29
CA TRP A 127 18.07 20.83 -36.86
C TRP A 127 16.60 20.87 -36.39
N ALA A 128 15.70 21.41 -37.21
CA ALA A 128 14.29 21.56 -36.87
C ALA A 128 13.56 20.21 -36.95
N SER A 129 13.81 19.46 -38.03
CA SER A 129 13.36 18.07 -38.18
C SER A 129 13.80 17.21 -36.99
N ARG A 130 15.07 17.31 -36.59
CA ARG A 130 15.59 16.60 -35.42
C ARG A 130 14.81 16.94 -34.16
N GLN A 131 14.58 18.23 -33.86
CA GLN A 131 13.86 18.63 -32.64
C GLN A 131 12.40 18.20 -32.67
N TYR A 132 11.71 18.42 -33.79
CA TYR A 132 10.31 18.05 -34.01
C TYR A 132 10.08 16.55 -33.77
N HIS A 133 10.85 15.68 -34.45
CA HIS A 133 10.65 14.25 -34.31
C HIS A 133 11.05 13.72 -32.93
N ASN A 134 12.10 14.26 -32.30
CA ASN A 134 12.42 13.91 -30.92
C ASN A 134 11.29 14.32 -29.97
N ALA A 135 10.67 15.48 -30.18
CA ALA A 135 9.55 15.94 -29.35
C ALA A 135 8.32 15.02 -29.50
N ILE A 136 8.01 14.56 -30.71
CA ILE A 136 6.94 13.56 -30.95
C ILE A 136 7.20 12.25 -30.21
N VAL A 137 8.42 11.72 -30.32
CA VAL A 137 8.79 10.46 -29.64
C VAL A 137 8.68 10.63 -28.12
N GLN A 138 9.21 11.73 -27.57
CA GLN A 138 9.11 12.02 -26.14
C GLN A 138 7.66 12.18 -25.67
N PHE A 139 6.81 12.82 -26.49
CA PHE A 139 5.39 12.96 -26.18
C PHE A 139 4.72 11.60 -26.07
N GLN A 140 4.93 10.73 -27.06
CA GLN A 140 4.41 9.37 -27.07
C GLN A 140 4.86 8.58 -25.82
N ILE A 141 6.12 8.73 -25.44
CA ILE A 141 6.71 8.09 -24.25
C ILE A 141 6.05 8.58 -22.95
N PHE A 142 5.85 9.88 -22.79
CA PHE A 142 5.21 10.41 -21.58
C PHE A 142 3.71 10.14 -21.54
N ALA A 143 3.01 10.24 -22.68
CA ALA A 143 1.58 9.97 -22.79
C ALA A 143 1.26 8.48 -22.55
N ASN A 144 2.18 7.56 -22.86
CA ASN A 144 2.07 6.15 -22.50
C ASN A 144 1.82 5.94 -21.00
N ARG A 145 2.37 6.81 -20.15
CA ARG A 145 2.19 6.74 -18.69
C ARG A 145 0.77 7.11 -18.25
N LEU A 146 0.01 7.82 -19.08
CA LEU A 146 -1.39 8.15 -18.82
C LEU A 146 -2.33 7.06 -19.37
N SER A 147 -2.00 6.48 -20.53
CA SER A 147 -2.75 5.40 -21.16
C SER A 147 -1.86 4.60 -22.11
N GLU A 148 -1.54 3.36 -21.74
CA GLU A 148 -0.73 2.46 -22.57
C GLU A 148 -1.46 2.07 -23.86
N GLU A 149 -2.78 1.87 -23.78
CA GLU A 149 -3.62 1.47 -24.92
C GLU A 149 -3.68 2.56 -25.99
N GLU A 150 -3.85 3.82 -25.58
CA GLU A 150 -3.95 4.96 -26.48
C GLU A 150 -2.58 5.36 -27.04
N PHE A 151 -1.56 5.31 -26.19
CA PHE A 151 -0.20 5.72 -26.50
C PHE A 151 0.81 4.56 -26.36
N PRO A 152 0.72 3.49 -27.17
CA PRO A 152 1.62 2.36 -27.03
C PRO A 152 3.06 2.75 -27.39
N LEU A 153 4.02 2.18 -26.63
CA LEU A 153 5.45 2.41 -26.85
C LEU A 153 5.96 1.85 -28.19
N SER A 154 5.25 0.92 -28.82
CA SER A 154 5.56 0.43 -30.17
C SER A 154 5.55 1.56 -31.22
N LYS A 155 4.61 2.51 -31.12
CA LYS A 155 4.57 3.68 -32.00
C LYS A 155 5.80 4.58 -31.83
N ALA A 156 6.29 4.73 -30.59
CA ALA A 156 7.54 5.46 -30.32
C ALA A 156 8.74 4.73 -30.94
N TYR A 157 8.79 3.39 -30.84
CA TYR A 157 9.82 2.56 -31.45
C TYR A 157 9.84 2.69 -32.98
N GLU A 158 8.68 2.53 -33.62
CA GLU A 158 8.52 2.68 -35.08
C GLU A 158 8.98 4.06 -35.54
N LYS A 159 8.63 5.12 -34.80
CA LYS A 159 9.06 6.47 -35.15
C LYS A 159 10.58 6.64 -35.06
N ILE A 160 11.24 6.05 -34.06
CA ILE A 160 12.70 6.02 -33.96
C ILE A 160 13.34 5.30 -35.14
N LEU A 161 12.79 4.17 -35.57
CA LEU A 161 13.27 3.43 -36.75
C LEU A 161 13.09 4.26 -38.03
N ASN A 162 11.96 4.94 -38.21
CA ASN A 162 11.71 5.82 -39.35
C ASN A 162 12.67 7.01 -39.38
N MET A 163 12.90 7.65 -38.23
CA MET A 163 13.91 8.72 -38.11
C MET A 163 15.28 8.23 -38.59
N ARG A 164 15.64 6.98 -38.26
CA ARG A 164 16.89 6.37 -38.71
C ARG A 164 16.99 6.23 -40.22
N SER A 165 15.95 5.68 -40.85
CA SER A 165 15.92 5.49 -42.31
C SER A 165 15.97 6.82 -43.05
N GLU A 166 15.48 7.89 -42.43
CA GLU A 166 15.52 9.26 -42.94
C GLU A 166 16.83 10.00 -42.61
N GLY A 167 17.79 9.36 -41.91
CA GLY A 167 19.06 9.98 -41.52
C GLY A 167 18.95 10.97 -40.36
N ILE A 168 17.82 10.98 -39.64
CA ILE A 168 17.54 11.88 -38.52
C ILE A 168 18.01 11.22 -37.21
N GLN A 169 18.89 11.91 -36.47
CA GLN A 169 19.43 11.38 -35.23
C GLN A 169 18.48 11.61 -34.04
N VAL A 170 18.04 10.51 -33.42
CA VAL A 170 17.38 10.50 -32.11
C VAL A 170 18.37 10.98 -31.05
N THR A 171 17.96 11.84 -30.12
CA THR A 171 18.87 12.32 -29.07
C THR A 171 19.05 11.28 -27.96
N GLN A 172 20.21 11.32 -27.30
CA GLN A 172 20.50 10.50 -26.11
C GLN A 172 19.40 10.63 -25.03
N ARG A 173 18.91 11.85 -24.79
CA ARG A 173 17.85 12.11 -23.81
C ARG A 173 16.55 11.38 -24.15
N THR A 174 16.17 11.35 -25.42
CA THR A 174 15.00 10.59 -25.88
C THR A 174 15.17 9.10 -25.66
N PHE A 175 16.35 8.54 -25.93
CA PHE A 175 16.63 7.12 -25.65
C PHE A 175 16.56 6.79 -24.16
N LEU A 176 17.07 7.66 -23.28
CA LEU A 176 16.98 7.45 -21.83
C LEU A 176 15.53 7.44 -21.35
N TYR A 177 14.70 8.40 -21.79
CA TYR A 177 13.27 8.38 -21.48
C TYR A 177 12.58 7.14 -22.01
N PHE A 178 12.99 6.67 -23.18
CA PHE A 178 12.38 5.51 -23.79
C PHE A 178 12.72 4.22 -23.05
N LEU A 179 13.99 4.08 -22.66
CA LEU A 179 14.47 2.98 -21.84
C LEU A 179 13.72 2.94 -20.50
N GLU A 180 13.60 4.09 -19.83
CA GLU A 180 12.87 4.22 -18.56
C GLU A 180 11.40 3.82 -18.73
N ALA A 181 10.74 4.27 -19.80
CA ALA A 181 9.36 3.90 -20.07
C ALA A 181 9.21 2.40 -20.37
N GLN A 182 10.05 1.82 -21.24
CA GLN A 182 9.99 0.39 -21.55
C GLN A 182 10.21 -0.48 -20.32
N ALA A 183 11.18 -0.11 -19.47
CA ALA A 183 11.45 -0.83 -18.24
C ALA A 183 10.23 -0.79 -17.32
N ARG A 184 9.55 0.36 -17.20
CA ARG A 184 8.34 0.52 -16.38
C ARG A 184 7.10 -0.19 -16.97
N THR A 185 6.84 -0.09 -18.28
CA THR A 185 5.69 -0.74 -18.92
C THR A 185 5.76 -2.27 -18.83
N ALA A 186 6.98 -2.84 -18.83
CA ALA A 186 7.18 -4.26 -18.58
C ALA A 186 6.67 -4.73 -17.21
N THR A 187 6.45 -3.83 -16.24
CA THR A 187 5.90 -4.14 -14.91
C THR A 187 4.38 -4.02 -14.81
N THR A 188 3.72 -3.36 -15.76
CA THR A 188 2.30 -3.00 -15.69
C THR A 188 1.40 -3.86 -16.57
N GLY A 189 1.97 -4.70 -17.44
CA GLY A 189 1.22 -5.70 -18.21
C GLY A 189 0.42 -6.62 -17.30
N SER A 190 -0.85 -6.87 -17.64
CA SER A 190 -1.85 -7.55 -16.79
C SER A 190 -1.59 -9.04 -16.49
N THR A 191 -0.41 -9.56 -16.82
CA THR A 191 -0.03 -10.95 -16.56
C THR A 191 0.94 -11.01 -15.40
N THR A 192 0.76 -12.00 -14.54
CA THR A 192 1.63 -12.39 -13.41
C THR A 192 3.05 -12.81 -13.82
N GLU A 193 3.47 -12.45 -15.04
CA GLU A 193 4.73 -12.86 -15.64
C GLU A 193 5.84 -11.85 -15.37
N LYS A 194 7.07 -12.36 -15.40
CA LYS A 194 8.31 -11.63 -15.16
C LYS A 194 8.36 -10.35 -16.02
N PRO A 195 8.81 -9.19 -15.50
CA PRO A 195 9.00 -8.01 -16.32
C PRO A 195 10.00 -8.35 -17.44
N ASP A 196 9.52 -8.27 -18.68
CA ASP A 196 10.32 -8.54 -19.87
C ASP A 196 11.26 -7.37 -20.16
N LEU A 197 12.43 -7.40 -19.52
CA LEU A 197 13.49 -6.41 -19.74
C LEU A 197 14.20 -6.56 -21.09
N SER A 198 13.85 -7.56 -21.92
CA SER A 198 14.50 -7.77 -23.22
C SER A 198 14.34 -6.58 -24.15
N LYS A 199 13.16 -5.93 -24.13
CA LYS A 199 12.90 -4.71 -24.91
C LYS A 199 13.70 -3.52 -24.40
N ALA A 200 13.84 -3.36 -23.08
CA ALA A 200 14.70 -2.32 -22.51
C ALA A 200 16.17 -2.53 -22.92
N ALA A 201 16.65 -3.78 -22.88
CA ALA A 201 17.99 -4.12 -23.36
C ALA A 201 18.16 -3.83 -24.86
N GLU A 202 17.16 -4.13 -25.70
CA GLU A 202 17.16 -3.78 -27.12
C GLU A 202 17.31 -2.26 -27.34
N ILE A 203 16.58 -1.43 -26.58
CA ILE A 203 16.72 0.03 -26.63
C ILE A 203 18.12 0.48 -26.21
N TYR A 204 18.70 -0.14 -25.18
CA TYR A 204 20.08 0.15 -24.75
C TYR A 204 21.09 -0.15 -25.88
N TYR A 205 21.03 -1.34 -26.49
CA TYR A 205 21.92 -1.68 -27.61
C TYR A 205 21.69 -0.80 -28.85
N LEU A 206 20.44 -0.41 -29.09
CA LEU A 206 20.12 0.55 -30.15
C LEU A 206 20.79 1.89 -29.87
N MET A 207 20.75 2.38 -28.64
CA MET A 207 21.41 3.62 -28.22
C MET A 207 22.93 3.56 -28.40
N GLU A 208 23.58 2.44 -28.05
CA GLU A 208 25.01 2.22 -28.29
C GLU A 208 25.34 2.24 -29.80
N LYS A 209 24.49 1.62 -30.62
CA LYS A 209 24.64 1.62 -32.10
C LYS A 209 24.58 3.02 -32.70
N TYR A 210 23.92 3.97 -32.03
CA TYR A 210 23.90 5.38 -32.43
C TYR A 210 25.15 6.16 -31.97
N GLY A 211 26.11 5.49 -31.33
CA GLY A 211 27.34 6.11 -30.83
C GLY A 211 27.14 6.93 -29.56
N TYR A 212 25.99 6.78 -28.88
CA TYR A 212 25.79 7.43 -27.59
C TYR A 212 26.53 6.65 -26.51
N ASN A 213 27.69 7.18 -26.12
CA ASN A 213 28.37 6.77 -24.89
C ASN A 213 27.62 7.37 -23.71
N THR A 214 26.51 6.75 -23.32
CA THR A 214 25.79 7.17 -22.14
C THR A 214 26.65 6.96 -20.92
N ASP A 215 26.46 7.80 -19.90
CA ASP A 215 26.75 7.40 -18.52
C ASP A 215 25.92 6.14 -18.25
N LYS A 216 26.50 4.98 -18.56
CA LYS A 216 25.81 3.68 -18.62
C LYS A 216 25.08 3.42 -17.31
N SER A 217 25.60 3.96 -16.21
CA SER A 217 25.02 3.91 -14.88
C SER A 217 23.59 4.47 -14.79
N LYS A 218 23.23 5.54 -15.52
CA LYS A 218 21.87 6.11 -15.50
C LYS A 218 20.85 5.21 -16.19
N ALA A 219 21.24 4.61 -17.31
CA ALA A 219 20.41 3.66 -18.03
C ALA A 219 20.12 2.41 -17.17
N PHE A 220 21.16 1.87 -16.54
CA PHE A 220 21.02 0.72 -15.65
C PHE A 220 20.28 1.04 -14.34
N LYS A 221 20.41 2.26 -13.81
CA LYS A 221 19.58 2.71 -12.69
C LYS A 221 18.09 2.66 -13.02
N SER A 222 17.67 3.18 -14.18
CA SER A 222 16.26 3.15 -14.58
C SER A 222 15.74 1.73 -14.76
N MET A 223 16.56 0.82 -15.30
CA MET A 223 16.22 -0.60 -15.39
C MET A 223 16.10 -1.26 -14.01
N LEU A 224 17.03 -0.97 -13.09
CA LEU A 224 16.96 -1.45 -11.71
C LEU A 224 15.70 -0.92 -11.01
N GLU A 225 15.43 0.38 -11.08
CA GLU A 225 14.23 0.99 -10.48
C GLU A 225 12.95 0.35 -11.00
N ALA A 226 12.91 0.02 -12.29
CA ALA A 226 11.79 -0.68 -12.90
C ALA A 226 11.70 -2.17 -12.51
N SER A 227 12.78 -2.82 -12.06
CA SER A 227 12.67 -4.17 -11.48
C SER A 227 11.84 -4.19 -10.20
N PHE A 228 11.53 -3.02 -9.61
CA PHE A 228 10.73 -2.89 -8.39
C PHE A 228 9.34 -2.36 -8.71
N PRO A 229 8.27 -3.08 -8.34
CA PRO A 229 6.93 -2.54 -8.49
C PRO A 229 6.70 -1.39 -7.51
N SER A 230 5.91 -0.40 -7.93
CA SER A 230 5.48 0.73 -7.11
C SER A 230 4.90 0.25 -5.76
N SER A 231 5.13 1.03 -4.71
CA SER A 231 5.04 0.70 -3.27
C SER A 231 3.88 -0.20 -2.77
N GLU A 232 2.77 -0.34 -3.50
CA GLU A 232 1.64 -1.21 -3.13
C GLU A 232 1.93 -2.71 -3.28
N HIS A 233 2.80 -3.13 -4.20
CA HIS A 233 3.06 -4.56 -4.47
C HIS A 233 4.15 -5.18 -3.58
N GLN A 234 4.86 -4.39 -2.78
CA GLN A 234 5.85 -4.93 -1.82
C GLN A 234 5.20 -5.74 -0.68
N SER A 235 3.88 -5.57 -0.48
CA SER A 235 3.11 -6.18 0.60
C SER A 235 2.51 -7.56 0.28
N LYS A 236 2.61 -8.07 -0.96
CA LYS A 236 1.93 -9.32 -1.34
C LYS A 236 2.89 -10.38 -1.86
N ALA A 237 2.70 -11.58 -1.32
CA ALA A 237 3.25 -12.90 -1.66
C ALA A 237 4.79 -13.04 -1.75
N PRO A 238 5.39 -14.06 -1.11
CA PRO A 238 6.79 -14.44 -1.31
C PRO A 238 7.17 -14.68 -2.78
N GLU A 239 6.21 -15.11 -3.61
CA GLU A 239 6.40 -15.41 -5.04
C GLU A 239 6.75 -14.16 -5.87
N ASP A 240 6.19 -12.99 -5.52
CA ASP A 240 6.46 -11.74 -6.27
C ASP A 240 7.86 -11.19 -5.95
N ARG A 241 8.39 -11.45 -4.75
CA ARG A 241 9.74 -11.03 -4.35
C ARG A 241 10.85 -11.80 -5.08
N SER A 242 10.63 -13.08 -5.36
CA SER A 242 11.56 -13.89 -6.16
C SER A 242 11.70 -13.38 -7.59
N LYS A 243 10.60 -12.92 -8.20
CA LYS A 243 10.61 -12.36 -9.56
C LYS A 243 11.37 -11.04 -9.61
N ILE A 244 11.22 -10.20 -8.60
CA ILE A 244 11.95 -8.95 -8.42
C ILE A 244 13.46 -9.22 -8.37
N LEU A 245 13.91 -10.17 -7.53
CA LEU A 245 15.33 -10.51 -7.42
C LEU A 245 15.91 -11.06 -8.74
N HIS A 246 15.17 -11.90 -9.45
CA HIS A 246 15.62 -12.39 -10.76
C HIS A 246 15.76 -11.25 -11.78
N SER A 247 14.84 -10.29 -11.79
CA SER A 247 14.94 -9.11 -12.65
C SER A 247 16.18 -8.28 -12.31
N ILE A 248 16.47 -8.06 -11.03
CA ILE A 248 17.69 -7.36 -10.58
C ILE A 248 18.94 -8.09 -11.06
N PHE A 249 19.02 -9.42 -10.87
CA PHE A 249 20.18 -10.20 -11.30
C PHE A 249 20.36 -10.20 -12.82
N ASP A 250 19.28 -10.14 -13.60
CA ASP A 250 19.38 -9.95 -15.04
C ASP A 250 19.97 -8.58 -15.38
N VAL A 251 19.58 -7.52 -14.66
CA VAL A 251 20.17 -6.18 -14.82
C VAL A 251 21.63 -6.14 -14.40
N GLU A 252 22.00 -6.73 -13.26
CA GLU A 252 23.41 -6.84 -12.81
C GLU A 252 24.25 -7.63 -13.81
N ARG A 253 23.72 -8.72 -14.38
CA ARG A 253 24.40 -9.48 -15.43
C ARG A 253 24.61 -8.63 -16.68
N MET A 254 23.60 -7.86 -17.09
CA MET A 254 23.73 -6.94 -18.22
C MET A 254 24.77 -5.85 -17.94
N MET A 255 24.83 -5.31 -16.72
CA MET A 255 25.89 -4.37 -16.31
C MET A 255 27.27 -5.00 -16.43
N GLY A 256 27.44 -6.24 -15.94
CA GLY A 256 28.69 -6.99 -16.03
C GLY A 256 29.12 -7.29 -17.46
N LEU A 257 28.20 -7.68 -18.35
CA LEU A 257 28.48 -7.93 -19.77
C LEU A 257 28.88 -6.66 -20.54
N ASN A 258 28.51 -5.48 -20.05
CA ASN A 258 28.77 -4.19 -20.69
C ASN A 258 29.86 -3.39 -19.98
N ASP A 259 30.61 -4.01 -19.07
CA ASP A 259 31.65 -3.41 -18.22
C ASP A 259 31.18 -2.13 -17.52
N VAL A 260 29.96 -2.16 -16.97
CA VAL A 260 29.37 -1.03 -16.26
C VAL A 260 29.54 -1.22 -14.76
N PRO A 261 30.45 -0.46 -14.12
CA PRO A 261 30.55 -0.52 -12.67
C PRO A 261 29.27 0.06 -12.06
N HIS A 262 28.93 -0.43 -10.86
CA HIS A 262 27.99 0.27 -10.03
C HIS A 262 28.52 1.67 -9.68
N ASN A 263 27.59 2.60 -9.55
CA ASN A 263 27.83 3.90 -8.93
C ASN A 263 26.96 4.03 -7.66
N VAL A 264 27.20 5.08 -6.89
CA VAL A 264 26.45 5.43 -5.67
C VAL A 264 24.93 5.39 -5.87
N GLU A 265 24.42 5.82 -7.03
CA GLU A 265 22.97 5.83 -7.28
C GLU A 265 22.41 4.42 -7.52
N THR A 266 23.03 3.63 -8.39
CA THR A 266 22.63 2.23 -8.64
C THR A 266 22.74 1.38 -7.38
N MET A 267 23.79 1.58 -6.57
CA MET A 267 23.94 0.90 -5.27
C MET A 267 22.84 1.31 -4.29
N ARG A 268 22.46 2.60 -4.24
CA ARG A 268 21.35 3.05 -3.40
C ARG A 268 20.02 2.40 -3.80
N THR A 269 19.78 2.23 -5.09
CA THR A 269 18.58 1.54 -5.60
C THR A 269 18.60 0.06 -5.23
N LEU A 270 19.72 -0.64 -5.46
CA LEU A 270 19.88 -2.05 -5.03
C LEU A 270 19.65 -2.18 -3.52
N LEU A 271 20.22 -1.30 -2.72
CA LEU A 271 20.12 -1.32 -1.26
C LEU A 271 18.70 -1.24 -0.75
N LYS A 272 17.92 -0.34 -1.32
CA LYS A 272 16.55 -0.08 -0.88
C LYS A 272 15.68 -1.32 -1.01
N HIS A 273 16.00 -2.23 -1.93
CA HIS A 273 15.06 -3.25 -2.36
C HIS A 273 15.60 -4.68 -2.36
N VAL A 274 16.89 -4.90 -2.65
CA VAL A 274 17.49 -6.25 -2.65
C VAL A 274 17.43 -6.87 -1.26
N PHE A 275 17.84 -6.15 -0.22
CA PHE A 275 17.77 -6.67 1.16
C PHE A 275 16.34 -6.98 1.58
N GLU A 276 15.37 -6.14 1.20
CA GLU A 276 13.96 -6.39 1.55
C GLU A 276 13.36 -7.59 0.83
N ALA A 277 13.73 -7.78 -0.44
CA ALA A 277 13.33 -8.94 -1.22
C ALA A 277 14.02 -10.22 -0.74
N ALA A 278 15.31 -10.13 -0.40
CA ALA A 278 16.16 -11.24 0.01
C ALA A 278 15.88 -11.73 1.44
N ALA A 279 15.29 -10.89 2.30
CA ALA A 279 15.01 -11.18 3.71
C ALA A 279 14.02 -12.33 3.99
N GLN A 280 13.64 -13.13 2.98
CA GLN A 280 12.78 -14.30 3.14
C GLN A 280 13.47 -15.62 2.78
N LYS A 281 14.54 -15.60 1.98
CA LYS A 281 15.23 -16.81 1.54
C LYS A 281 16.69 -16.74 1.93
N GLU A 282 17.17 -17.80 2.57
CA GLU A 282 18.53 -17.91 3.11
C GLU A 282 19.62 -17.65 2.05
N ASN A 283 19.53 -18.27 0.87
CA ASN A 283 20.55 -18.11 -0.17
C ASN A 283 20.57 -16.67 -0.74
N GLU A 284 19.41 -16.04 -0.90
CA GLU A 284 19.29 -14.67 -1.41
C GLU A 284 19.78 -13.67 -0.37
N ALA A 285 19.43 -13.89 0.91
CA ALA A 285 19.93 -13.09 2.03
C ALA A 285 21.46 -13.20 2.12
N LEU A 286 22.02 -14.40 2.00
CA LEU A 286 23.47 -14.61 2.05
C LEU A 286 24.18 -13.86 0.92
N TYR A 287 23.64 -13.88 -0.31
CA TYR A 287 24.15 -13.08 -1.42
C TYR A 287 24.11 -11.57 -1.09
N ALA A 288 22.97 -11.07 -0.61
CA ALA A 288 22.82 -9.66 -0.29
C ALA A 288 23.83 -9.19 0.77
N LEU A 289 24.03 -9.99 1.84
CA LEU A 289 24.97 -9.65 2.91
C LEU A 289 26.43 -9.74 2.46
N ASN A 290 26.80 -10.72 1.62
CA ASN A 290 28.20 -10.97 1.23
C ASN A 290 28.64 -10.26 -0.05
N VAL A 291 27.72 -9.87 -0.93
CA VAL A 291 28.06 -9.23 -2.22
C VAL A 291 27.66 -7.77 -2.17
N VAL A 292 26.37 -7.50 -1.97
CA VAL A 292 25.83 -6.14 -2.06
C VAL A 292 26.43 -5.23 -0.98
N ARG A 293 26.52 -5.70 0.28
CA ARG A 293 27.16 -4.92 1.36
C ARG A 293 28.59 -4.55 1.04
N TYR A 294 29.40 -5.51 0.60
CA TYR A 294 30.82 -5.26 0.31
C TYR A 294 31.01 -4.33 -0.87
N GLN A 295 30.17 -4.44 -1.91
CA GLN A 295 30.17 -3.48 -3.01
C GLN A 295 29.89 -2.05 -2.50
N MET A 296 28.96 -1.86 -1.57
CA MET A 296 28.68 -0.52 -1.01
C MET A 296 29.88 0.11 -0.31
N LEU A 297 30.60 -0.69 0.48
CA LEU A 297 31.75 -0.22 1.26
C LEU A 297 32.92 0.17 0.34
N ARG A 298 32.95 -0.38 -0.88
CA ARG A 298 33.97 -0.10 -1.90
C ARG A 298 33.66 1.13 -2.75
N GLU A 299 32.42 1.62 -2.76
CA GLU A 299 32.05 2.83 -3.50
C GLU A 299 32.77 4.08 -2.96
N PHE A 300 32.95 5.08 -3.83
CA PHE A 300 33.59 6.34 -3.45
C PHE A 300 32.68 7.55 -3.76
N PRO A 301 32.10 8.22 -2.76
CA PRO A 301 32.18 7.91 -1.32
C PRO A 301 31.40 6.63 -0.96
N PRO A 302 31.75 5.95 0.15
CA PRO A 302 31.02 4.78 0.62
C PRO A 302 29.54 5.11 0.83
N VAL A 303 28.66 4.22 0.36
CA VAL A 303 27.22 4.43 0.51
C VAL A 303 26.82 4.11 1.94
N LYS A 304 26.52 5.14 2.73
CA LYS A 304 26.07 4.96 4.12
C LYS A 304 24.69 4.29 4.16
N PRO A 305 24.50 3.18 4.91
CA PRO A 305 23.20 2.55 5.02
C PRO A 305 22.21 3.46 5.77
N THR A 306 20.94 3.42 5.37
CA THR A 306 19.85 4.11 6.09
C THR A 306 19.25 3.20 7.16
N PHE A 307 18.43 3.73 8.09
CA PHE A 307 17.67 2.90 9.04
C PHE A 307 16.92 1.74 8.36
N ARG A 308 16.25 2.04 7.25
CA ARG A 308 15.52 1.02 6.47
C ARG A 308 16.47 -0.06 5.95
N THR A 309 17.64 0.34 5.46
CA THR A 309 18.69 -0.58 4.98
C THR A 309 19.22 -1.47 6.10
N TYR A 310 19.59 -0.90 7.24
CA TYR A 310 20.06 -1.68 8.39
C TYR A 310 19.00 -2.64 8.92
N ARG A 311 17.75 -2.21 9.02
CA ARG A 311 16.64 -3.09 9.42
C ARG A 311 16.50 -4.27 8.46
N ALA A 312 16.62 -4.03 7.15
CA ALA A 312 16.57 -5.10 6.15
C ALA A 312 17.79 -6.03 6.24
N MET A 313 19.00 -5.49 6.47
CA MET A 313 20.22 -6.28 6.69
C MET A 313 20.13 -7.17 7.93
N LEU A 314 19.60 -6.65 9.05
CA LEU A 314 19.37 -7.43 10.26
C LEU A 314 18.37 -8.57 10.02
N LYS A 315 17.29 -8.33 9.26
CA LYS A 315 16.35 -9.38 8.85
C LYS A 315 17.01 -10.46 7.99
N CYS A 316 17.79 -10.07 6.97
CA CYS A 316 18.58 -11.02 6.18
C CYS A 316 19.52 -11.85 7.06
N ALA A 317 20.22 -11.20 8.00
CA ALA A 317 21.17 -11.87 8.87
C ALA A 317 20.48 -12.85 9.85
N SER A 318 19.29 -12.50 10.34
CA SER A 318 18.45 -13.39 11.15
C SER A 318 18.02 -14.63 10.35
N VAL A 319 17.61 -14.46 9.09
CA VAL A 319 17.27 -15.58 8.20
C VAL A 319 18.47 -16.49 7.94
N CYS A 320 19.65 -15.92 7.71
CA CYS A 320 20.90 -16.68 7.55
C CYS A 320 21.47 -17.22 8.86
N LYS A 321 20.90 -16.85 10.02
CA LYS A 321 21.40 -17.19 11.36
C LYS A 321 22.88 -16.82 11.57
N ASP A 322 23.34 -15.75 10.94
CA ASP A 322 24.73 -15.27 11.04
C ASP A 322 24.88 -14.38 12.29
N LEU A 323 25.18 -15.02 13.42
CA LEU A 323 25.30 -14.35 14.72
C LEU A 323 26.40 -13.29 14.76
N GLY A 324 27.56 -13.59 14.15
CA GLY A 324 28.69 -12.66 14.14
C GLY A 324 28.35 -11.40 13.37
N PHE A 325 27.72 -11.57 12.21
CA PHE A 325 27.29 -10.44 11.39
C PHE A 325 26.20 -9.59 12.07
N ILE A 326 25.25 -10.21 12.78
CA ILE A 326 24.26 -9.47 13.58
C ILE A 326 24.97 -8.62 14.64
N GLN A 327 25.93 -9.18 15.37
CA GLN A 327 26.67 -8.46 16.40
C GLN A 327 27.48 -7.29 15.84
N ASP A 328 28.11 -7.47 14.68
CA ASP A 328 28.85 -6.41 13.99
C ASP A 328 27.93 -5.25 13.59
N ILE A 329 26.77 -5.54 13.00
CA ILE A 329 25.79 -4.51 12.62
C ILE A 329 25.22 -3.82 13.85
N VAL A 330 24.88 -4.57 14.89
CA VAL A 330 24.35 -3.96 16.11
C VAL A 330 25.38 -3.02 16.73
N SER A 331 26.66 -3.40 16.76
CA SER A 331 27.73 -2.53 17.24
C SER A 331 27.84 -1.23 16.41
N GLU A 332 27.68 -1.32 15.09
CA GLU A 332 27.65 -0.15 14.19
C GLU A 332 26.42 0.74 14.47
N ILE A 333 25.25 0.14 14.67
CA ILE A 333 24.02 0.85 15.04
C ILE A 333 24.14 1.51 16.41
N GLU A 334 24.73 0.85 17.40
CA GLU A 334 24.93 1.39 18.74
C GLU A 334 25.82 2.64 18.72
N GLY A 335 26.81 2.69 17.82
CA GLY A 335 27.55 3.92 17.54
C GLY A 335 26.65 5.07 17.07
N HIS A 336 25.72 4.79 16.15
CA HIS A 336 24.74 5.78 15.70
C HIS A 336 23.75 6.22 16.78
N ILE A 337 23.33 5.31 17.66
CA ILE A 337 22.46 5.61 18.81
C ILE A 337 23.19 6.53 19.79
N ALA A 338 24.46 6.25 20.08
CA ALA A 338 25.28 7.05 21.00
C ALA A 338 25.46 8.48 20.49
N ASP A 339 25.55 8.67 19.18
CA ASP A 339 25.68 9.98 18.54
C ASP A 339 24.33 10.72 18.39
N SER A 340 23.20 10.02 18.46
CA SER A 340 21.87 10.63 18.25
C SER A 340 21.30 11.26 19.52
N VAL A 341 20.92 12.53 19.41
CA VAL A 341 20.27 13.31 20.48
C VAL A 341 18.75 13.03 20.54
N HIS A 342 18.19 12.33 19.55
CA HIS A 342 16.75 12.15 19.41
C HIS A 342 16.26 10.82 20.01
N ASP A 343 15.62 10.88 21.17
CA ASP A 343 15.06 9.71 21.88
C ASP A 343 14.13 8.84 21.01
N ASP A 344 13.31 9.46 20.14
CA ASP A 344 12.40 8.72 19.25
C ASP A 344 13.14 7.86 18.20
N GLU A 345 14.30 8.33 17.72
CA GLU A 345 15.12 7.60 16.77
C GLU A 345 15.84 6.44 17.47
N ASN A 346 16.37 6.69 18.67
CA ASN A 346 16.99 5.68 19.51
C ASN A 346 16.03 4.53 19.84
N ILE A 347 14.75 4.83 20.11
CA ILE A 347 13.73 3.79 20.31
C ILE A 347 13.57 2.94 19.04
N LYS A 348 13.46 3.55 17.86
CA LYS A 348 13.31 2.79 16.60
C LYS A 348 14.46 1.82 16.35
N TRP A 349 15.69 2.25 16.60
CA TRP A 349 16.87 1.39 16.47
C TRP A 349 16.85 0.23 17.47
N ASN A 350 16.60 0.51 18.75
CA ASN A 350 16.54 -0.54 19.75
C ASN A 350 15.42 -1.56 19.46
N LEU A 351 14.28 -1.12 18.93
CA LEU A 351 13.19 -2.03 18.54
C LEU A 351 13.59 -2.94 17.38
N ALA A 352 14.31 -2.43 16.38
CA ALA A 352 14.84 -3.27 15.29
C ALA A 352 15.85 -4.32 15.81
N ILE A 353 16.67 -3.94 16.81
CA ILE A 353 17.63 -4.86 17.46
C ILE A 353 16.88 -5.93 18.26
N ILE A 354 15.90 -5.53 19.10
CA ILE A 354 15.08 -6.46 19.89
C ILE A 354 14.38 -7.46 18.98
N ASP A 355 13.71 -6.99 17.93
CA ASP A 355 13.03 -7.83 16.95
C ASP A 355 13.98 -8.89 16.37
N THR A 356 15.18 -8.46 15.97
CA THR A 356 16.21 -9.35 15.41
C THR A 356 16.72 -10.36 16.44
N TYR A 357 17.02 -9.93 17.66
CA TYR A 357 17.54 -10.80 18.73
C TYR A 357 16.52 -11.85 19.16
N LEU A 358 15.25 -11.46 19.28
CA LEU A 358 14.19 -12.37 19.68
C LEU A 358 13.91 -13.45 18.61
N HIS A 359 14.10 -13.13 17.33
CA HIS A 359 13.93 -14.10 16.23
C HIS A 359 15.19 -14.91 15.91
N THR A 360 16.33 -14.64 16.57
CA THR A 360 17.59 -15.32 16.28
C THR A 360 18.02 -16.24 17.42
N PRO A 361 18.05 -17.58 17.22
CA PRO A 361 18.52 -18.52 18.22
C PRO A 361 19.94 -18.17 18.71
N GLY A 362 20.13 -18.08 20.02
CA GLY A 362 21.41 -17.69 20.64
C GLY A 362 21.45 -16.24 21.13
N LEU A 363 20.64 -15.34 20.58
CA LEU A 363 20.56 -13.93 21.00
C LEU A 363 19.26 -13.59 21.77
N ILE A 364 18.37 -14.58 21.94
CA ILE A 364 17.07 -14.41 22.58
C ILE A 364 17.17 -13.77 23.98
N ASN A 365 18.15 -14.22 24.78
CA ASN A 365 18.33 -13.68 26.14
C ASN A 365 18.76 -12.21 26.12
N ASP A 366 19.58 -11.83 25.16
CA ASP A 366 20.01 -10.44 24.96
C ASP A 366 18.81 -9.59 24.52
N GLY A 367 17.98 -10.11 23.60
CA GLY A 367 16.73 -9.48 23.18
C GLY A 367 15.75 -9.25 24.34
N LYS A 368 15.55 -10.27 25.20
CA LYS A 368 14.72 -10.17 26.41
C LYS A 368 15.27 -9.16 27.41
N THR A 369 16.59 -9.15 27.61
CA THR A 369 17.28 -8.22 28.51
C THR A 369 17.13 -6.77 28.01
N LEU A 370 17.36 -6.55 26.72
CA LEU A 370 17.20 -5.25 26.07
C LEU A 370 15.75 -4.76 26.12
N ALA A 371 14.77 -5.63 25.86
CA ALA A 371 13.35 -5.30 25.98
C ALA A 371 12.97 -4.92 27.42
N ALA A 372 13.44 -5.69 28.41
CA ALA A 372 13.21 -5.38 29.82
C ALA A 372 13.80 -4.01 30.21
N ARG A 373 15.00 -3.69 29.72
CA ARG A 373 15.65 -2.37 29.92
C ARG A 373 14.78 -1.23 29.36
N LEU A 374 14.35 -1.31 28.09
CA LEU A 374 13.48 -0.29 27.50
C LEU A 374 12.17 -0.09 28.28
N ARG A 375 11.58 -1.18 28.78
CA ARG A 375 10.38 -1.12 29.62
C ARG A 375 10.63 -0.39 30.92
N LEU A 376 11.75 -0.66 31.61
CA LEU A 376 12.11 0.01 32.86
C LEU A 376 12.34 1.51 32.65
N GLU A 377 12.96 1.89 31.55
CA GLU A 377 13.17 3.29 31.16
C GLU A 377 11.90 4.00 30.70
N SER A 378 10.75 3.30 30.65
CA SER A 378 9.48 3.80 30.10
C SER A 378 9.58 4.26 28.64
N ARG A 379 10.58 3.76 27.90
CA ARG A 379 10.86 4.05 26.48
C ARG A 379 10.21 3.00 25.58
N VAL A 380 8.90 2.85 25.72
CA VAL A 380 8.11 1.86 24.96
C VAL A 380 7.03 2.54 24.12
N ASN A 381 6.76 1.98 22.95
CA ASN A 381 5.73 2.44 22.03
C ASN A 381 4.86 1.24 21.58
N LEU A 382 3.99 1.42 20.59
CA LEU A 382 3.15 0.33 20.09
C LEU A 382 3.98 -0.84 19.48
N GLU A 383 5.00 -0.51 18.68
CA GLU A 383 5.83 -1.48 17.96
C GLU A 383 6.59 -2.39 18.96
N TYR A 384 7.01 -1.85 20.11
CA TYR A 384 7.53 -2.64 21.23
C TYR A 384 6.58 -3.77 21.66
N TRP A 385 5.31 -3.44 21.89
CA TRP A 385 4.33 -4.41 22.36
C TRP A 385 4.00 -5.43 21.27
N GLN A 386 3.93 -4.97 20.02
CA GLN A 386 3.71 -5.83 18.85
C GLN A 386 4.81 -6.89 18.74
N ILE A 387 6.09 -6.48 18.74
CA ILE A 387 7.25 -7.38 18.66
C ILE A 387 7.18 -8.47 19.75
N LEU A 388 6.84 -8.08 20.98
CA LEU A 388 6.75 -9.06 22.07
C LEU A 388 5.59 -10.04 21.91
N ILE A 389 4.41 -9.58 21.49
CA ILE A 389 3.27 -10.47 21.27
C ILE A 389 3.56 -11.44 20.12
N GLU A 390 4.10 -10.93 19.00
CA GLU A 390 4.49 -11.74 17.85
C GLU A 390 5.55 -12.78 18.26
N TYR A 391 6.59 -12.38 19.00
CA TYR A 391 7.60 -13.31 19.49
C TYR A 391 7.02 -14.42 20.38
N TYR A 392 6.24 -14.07 21.41
CA TYR A 392 5.68 -15.09 22.31
C TYR A 392 4.59 -15.94 21.63
N GLY A 393 3.91 -15.40 20.61
CA GLY A 393 2.87 -16.10 19.87
C GLY A 393 3.41 -17.04 18.78
N GLU A 394 4.32 -16.54 17.94
CA GLU A 394 4.85 -17.25 16.76
C GLU A 394 6.11 -18.06 17.05
N VAL A 395 6.99 -17.59 17.92
CA VAL A 395 8.29 -18.24 18.16
C VAL A 395 8.24 -19.16 19.39
N GLU A 396 7.73 -18.67 20.52
CA GLU A 396 7.64 -19.49 21.74
C GLU A 396 6.34 -20.29 21.86
N HIS A 397 5.29 -19.93 21.09
CA HIS A 397 3.93 -20.47 21.23
C HIS A 397 3.41 -20.48 22.68
N ASN A 398 3.73 -19.42 23.45
CA ASN A 398 3.46 -19.30 24.86
C ASN A 398 2.30 -18.34 25.14
N MET A 399 1.07 -18.86 25.06
CA MET A 399 -0.14 -18.04 25.21
C MET A 399 -0.26 -17.36 26.59
N ALA A 400 0.31 -17.96 27.65
CA ALA A 400 0.33 -17.34 28.97
C ALA A 400 1.16 -16.05 28.97
N MET A 401 2.29 -16.06 28.27
CA MET A 401 3.13 -14.86 28.08
C MET A 401 2.47 -13.86 27.15
N VAL A 402 1.85 -14.28 26.05
CA VAL A 402 1.07 -13.40 25.17
C VAL A 402 -0.01 -12.65 25.96
N LYS A 403 -0.79 -13.36 26.81
CA LYS A 403 -1.79 -12.76 27.70
C LYS A 403 -1.18 -11.76 28.68
N LYS A 404 -0.04 -12.08 29.29
CA LYS A 404 0.68 -11.19 30.22
C LYS A 404 1.19 -9.91 29.52
N VAL A 405 1.73 -10.05 28.32
CA VAL A 405 2.22 -8.92 27.51
C VAL A 405 1.05 -8.05 27.05
N PHE A 406 -0.04 -8.64 26.57
CA PHE A 406 -1.25 -7.91 26.18
C PHE A 406 -1.88 -7.15 27.36
N GLY A 407 -1.92 -7.77 28.54
CA GLY A 407 -2.35 -7.09 29.77
C GLY A 407 -1.46 -5.88 30.12
N SER A 408 -0.14 -6.05 30.03
CA SER A 408 0.82 -4.94 30.23
C SER A 408 0.63 -3.83 29.18
N PHE A 409 0.34 -4.18 27.93
CA PHE A 409 0.00 -3.23 26.88
C PHE A 409 -1.27 -2.45 27.23
N CYS A 410 -2.33 -3.11 27.70
CA CYS A 410 -3.57 -2.45 28.10
C CYS A 410 -3.34 -1.46 29.25
N GLU A 411 -2.59 -1.85 30.29
CA GLU A 411 -2.22 -0.97 31.40
C GLU A 411 -1.44 0.24 30.93
N TRP A 412 -0.40 0.03 30.11
CA TRP A 412 0.38 1.11 29.50
C TRP A 412 -0.54 2.03 28.70
N ARG A 413 -1.28 1.48 27.75
CA ARG A 413 -2.16 2.22 26.86
C ARG A 413 -3.19 3.05 27.64
N ASN A 414 -3.83 2.46 28.64
CA ASN A 414 -4.84 3.14 29.47
C ASN A 414 -4.21 4.25 30.31
N LYS A 415 -2.99 4.07 30.82
CA LYS A 415 -2.24 5.12 31.52
C LYS A 415 -1.93 6.32 30.62
N TYR A 416 -1.53 6.09 29.37
CA TYR A 416 -1.11 7.16 28.45
C TYR A 416 -2.27 7.78 27.63
N ALA A 417 -3.35 7.04 27.36
CA ALA A 417 -4.53 7.54 26.67
C ALA A 417 -5.21 8.69 27.43
N VAL A 418 -5.16 8.65 28.76
CA VAL A 418 -5.71 9.68 29.65
C VAL A 418 -5.04 11.05 29.44
N TYR A 419 -3.79 11.09 28.98
CA TYR A 419 -3.04 12.35 28.82
C TYR A 419 -3.17 12.99 27.43
N LYS A 420 -3.59 12.23 26.41
CA LYS A 420 -3.56 12.71 25.00
C LYS A 420 -4.88 13.27 24.46
N TYR A 421 -6.02 12.97 25.09
CA TYR A 421 -7.35 13.43 24.65
C TYR A 421 -8.17 14.21 25.71
N PRO A 422 -7.68 15.32 26.30
CA PRO A 422 -8.51 16.16 27.16
C PRO A 422 -9.65 16.89 26.41
N SER A 423 -9.47 17.14 25.11
CA SER A 423 -10.34 18.00 24.30
C SER A 423 -11.64 17.32 23.84
N GLU A 424 -11.63 16.02 23.56
CA GLU A 424 -12.82 15.31 23.04
C GLU A 424 -13.88 15.05 24.12
N ARG A 425 -13.49 14.95 25.39
CA ARG A 425 -14.45 14.85 26.52
C ARG A 425 -15.32 16.11 26.69
N LYS A 426 -14.90 17.27 26.18
CA LYS A 426 -15.71 18.51 26.25
C LYS A 426 -16.79 18.57 25.18
N ASN A 427 -16.64 17.86 24.05
CA ASN A 427 -17.62 17.91 22.95
C ASN A 427 -18.78 16.93 23.15
N VAL A 428 -18.56 15.76 23.76
CA VAL A 428 -19.64 14.80 24.06
C VAL A 428 -20.66 15.37 25.07
N LYS A 429 -20.22 16.22 26.03
CA LYS A 429 -21.15 16.93 26.92
C LYS A 429 -21.93 18.05 26.23
N LYS A 430 -21.46 18.58 25.10
CA LYS A 430 -22.17 19.62 24.34
C LYS A 430 -23.19 19.01 23.37
N GLU A 431 -22.90 17.87 22.75
CA GLU A 431 -23.85 17.22 21.85
C GLU A 431 -25.06 16.63 22.60
N ASN A 432 -24.86 16.10 23.81
CA ASN A 432 -25.97 15.64 24.65
C ASN A 432 -26.83 16.78 25.21
N ALA A 433 -26.30 18.01 25.31
CA ALA A 433 -27.07 19.18 25.76
C ALA A 433 -27.90 19.84 24.65
N VAL A 434 -27.67 19.46 23.38
CA VAL A 434 -28.39 20.04 22.21
C VAL A 434 -29.63 19.22 21.85
N GLN A 435 -29.82 18.02 22.39
CA GLN A 435 -31.02 17.19 22.14
C GLN A 435 -32.20 17.46 23.10
N ASP A 436 -32.02 18.28 24.15
CA ASP A 436 -33.07 18.55 25.15
C ASP A 436 -33.85 19.87 24.95
N ASN A 437 -33.71 20.56 23.82
CA ASN A 437 -34.53 21.73 23.51
C ASN A 437 -35.37 21.50 22.24
N VAL A 438 -36.56 20.94 22.43
CA VAL A 438 -37.68 21.03 21.49
C VAL A 438 -38.83 21.75 22.18
N GLU A 439 -39.24 22.85 21.58
CA GLU A 439 -40.30 23.78 21.97
C GLU A 439 -41.66 23.09 22.18
N GLN A 440 -42.39 23.46 23.24
CA GLN A 440 -43.84 23.30 23.32
C GLN A 440 -44.54 24.67 23.22
N PRO A 441 -45.73 24.74 22.60
CA PRO A 441 -46.40 25.99 22.28
C PRO A 441 -47.27 26.52 23.43
N GLU A 442 -47.52 27.82 23.35
CA GLU A 442 -48.29 28.64 24.27
C GLU A 442 -49.72 28.15 24.52
N HIS A 443 -50.15 28.17 25.79
CA HIS A 443 -51.55 28.40 26.13
C HIS A 443 -51.67 29.18 27.44
N ASP A 444 -52.44 30.25 27.36
CA ASP A 444 -52.72 31.23 28.39
C ASP A 444 -53.87 30.76 29.32
N GLY A 445 -53.84 31.15 30.60
CA GLY A 445 -55.05 31.18 31.45
C GLY A 445 -55.00 30.54 32.86
N THR A 446 -54.90 31.45 33.84
CA THR A 446 -55.59 31.46 35.16
C THR A 446 -55.00 30.78 36.41
N LYS A 447 -54.89 31.65 37.44
CA LYS A 447 -54.54 31.50 38.86
C LYS A 447 -55.16 30.28 39.58
N THR A 448 -54.40 29.62 40.46
CA THR A 448 -54.51 29.71 41.94
C THR A 448 -53.76 28.56 42.66
N SER A 449 -53.34 28.88 43.89
CA SER A 449 -53.17 27.97 45.04
C SER A 449 -51.93 27.06 45.14
N SER A 450 -51.14 27.39 46.16
CA SER A 450 -50.25 26.56 46.95
C SER A 450 -50.60 25.06 47.03
N HIS A 451 -49.60 24.19 46.87
CA HIS A 451 -49.35 23.09 47.82
C HIS A 451 -47.92 22.57 47.74
N ASN A 452 -47.34 22.43 48.92
CA ASN A 452 -46.04 21.84 49.23
C ASN A 452 -46.12 20.33 49.01
N VAL A 453 -45.31 19.74 48.14
CA VAL A 453 -45.06 18.29 48.12
C VAL A 453 -43.57 18.05 47.85
N LYS A 454 -42.87 17.60 48.89
CA LYS A 454 -41.60 16.87 48.78
C LYS A 454 -41.87 15.58 48.01
N GLY A 455 -41.28 15.43 46.83
CA GLY A 455 -41.22 14.17 46.10
C GLY A 455 -39.76 13.83 45.81
N ASN A 456 -39.27 12.76 46.44
CA ASN A 456 -38.03 12.09 46.06
C ASN A 456 -38.14 11.70 44.57
N ARG A 457 -37.22 12.21 43.75
CA ARG A 457 -36.94 11.66 42.42
C ARG A 457 -35.59 10.97 42.52
N GLU A 458 -35.63 9.66 42.72
CA GLU A 458 -34.57 8.78 42.28
C GLU A 458 -34.50 8.93 40.76
N THR A 459 -33.44 9.57 40.28
CA THR A 459 -33.04 9.49 38.88
C THR A 459 -32.33 8.16 38.71
N ASP A 460 -33.04 7.18 38.17
CA ASP A 460 -32.47 6.01 37.52
C ASP A 460 -31.65 6.50 36.32
N GLU A 461 -30.39 6.87 36.57
CA GLU A 461 -29.38 6.85 35.53
C GLU A 461 -29.07 5.37 35.28
N ASP A 462 -29.72 4.80 34.25
CA ASP A 462 -29.33 3.54 33.62
C ASP A 462 -27.91 3.69 33.05
N GLU A 463 -26.90 3.67 33.93
CA GLU A 463 -25.54 3.34 33.54
C GLU A 463 -25.61 1.96 32.90
N ALA A 464 -25.55 1.92 31.57
CA ALA A 464 -25.44 0.69 30.80
C ALA A 464 -24.30 -0.13 31.42
N LYS A 465 -24.67 -1.17 32.19
CA LYS A 465 -23.74 -2.08 32.83
C LYS A 465 -22.99 -2.79 31.70
N PHE A 466 -21.83 -2.26 31.34
CA PHE A 466 -20.91 -2.95 30.44
C PHE A 466 -20.64 -4.32 31.06
N PRO A 467 -20.69 -5.41 30.27
CA PRO A 467 -20.36 -6.73 30.76
C PRO A 467 -18.99 -6.64 31.46
N GLN A 468 -18.89 -7.15 32.69
CA GLN A 468 -17.64 -7.13 33.45
C GLN A 468 -16.58 -7.85 32.61
N ILE A 469 -15.66 -7.09 32.03
CA ILE A 469 -14.60 -7.64 31.20
C ILE A 469 -13.65 -8.37 32.15
N ILE A 470 -13.66 -9.70 32.10
CA ILE A 470 -12.86 -10.57 32.99
C ILE A 470 -11.35 -10.43 32.70
N GLN A 471 -10.97 -9.78 31.59
CA GLN A 471 -9.58 -9.60 31.16
C GLN A 471 -9.19 -8.13 30.94
N PRO A 472 -7.90 -7.80 31.09
CA PRO A 472 -7.41 -6.45 30.78
C PRO A 472 -7.69 -6.12 29.32
N PHE A 473 -8.37 -5.00 29.09
CA PHE A 473 -8.76 -4.54 27.77
C PHE A 473 -8.51 -3.02 27.63
N PRO A 474 -8.17 -2.51 26.44
CA PRO A 474 -7.95 -1.08 26.26
C PRO A 474 -9.26 -0.29 26.48
N THR A 475 -9.25 0.75 27.33
CA THR A 475 -10.42 1.58 27.64
C THR A 475 -10.88 2.41 26.44
N PRO A 476 -12.15 2.36 26.00
CA PRO A 476 -12.63 3.15 24.87
C PRO A 476 -12.35 4.66 24.98
N PRO A 477 -12.25 5.40 23.86
CA PRO A 477 -12.43 4.93 22.47
C PRO A 477 -11.22 4.14 21.95
N LEU A 478 -11.46 3.13 21.09
CA LEU A 478 -10.40 2.32 20.48
C LEU A 478 -9.89 2.97 19.19
N GLY A 479 -8.59 3.23 19.10
CA GLY A 479 -7.91 3.71 17.89
C GLY A 479 -7.44 2.58 16.98
N VAL A 480 -6.97 2.94 15.78
CA VAL A 480 -6.46 1.98 14.77
C VAL A 480 -5.34 1.10 15.35
N LYS A 481 -4.46 1.71 16.15
CA LYS A 481 -3.31 1.05 16.77
C LYS A 481 -3.75 0.02 17.83
N ASP A 482 -4.79 0.33 18.59
CA ASP A 482 -5.34 -0.60 19.58
C ASP A 482 -5.95 -1.82 18.87
N THR A 483 -6.63 -1.60 17.74
CA THR A 483 -7.24 -2.69 16.96
C THR A 483 -6.21 -3.62 16.34
N ILE A 484 -5.05 -3.12 15.92
CA ILE A 484 -3.93 -3.96 15.44
C ILE A 484 -3.47 -4.91 16.57
N MET A 485 -3.25 -4.37 17.77
CA MET A 485 -2.83 -5.17 18.93
C MET A 485 -3.88 -6.19 19.35
N ILE A 486 -5.17 -5.81 19.31
CA ILE A 486 -6.27 -6.73 19.61
C ILE A 486 -6.37 -7.84 18.56
N ASN A 487 -6.19 -7.55 17.26
CA ASN A 487 -6.17 -8.56 16.21
C ASN A 487 -5.03 -9.56 16.39
N LEU A 488 -3.83 -9.08 16.74
CA LEU A 488 -2.69 -9.95 17.07
C LEU A 488 -3.00 -10.85 18.27
N TYR A 489 -3.59 -10.30 19.33
CA TYR A 489 -3.97 -11.08 20.49
C TYR A 489 -5.07 -12.11 20.17
N LEU A 490 -6.06 -11.73 19.36
CA LEU A 490 -7.10 -12.62 18.84
C LEU A 490 -6.50 -13.76 18.02
N LYS A 491 -5.61 -13.45 17.07
CA LYS A 491 -4.90 -14.44 16.24
C LYS A 491 -4.30 -15.56 17.11
N TYR A 492 -3.46 -15.21 18.08
CA TYR A 492 -2.81 -16.21 18.92
C TYR A 492 -3.77 -16.89 19.92
N SER A 493 -4.82 -16.20 20.37
CA SER A 493 -5.87 -16.83 21.18
C SER A 493 -6.57 -17.95 20.41
N ILE A 494 -6.92 -17.69 19.14
CA ILE A 494 -7.54 -18.67 18.24
C ILE A 494 -6.60 -19.84 17.98
N GLN A 495 -5.35 -19.57 17.59
CA GLN A 495 -4.35 -20.60 17.31
C GLN A 495 -4.04 -21.49 18.54
N SER A 496 -4.17 -20.94 19.75
CA SER A 496 -3.98 -21.70 20.99
C SER A 496 -5.19 -22.52 21.43
N GLY A 497 -6.32 -22.45 20.72
CA GLY A 497 -7.59 -23.09 21.11
C GLY A 497 -8.31 -22.41 22.28
N ALA A 498 -7.95 -21.16 22.61
CA ALA A 498 -8.61 -20.37 23.66
C ALA A 498 -9.88 -19.69 23.13
N ASP A 499 -10.84 -20.50 22.66
CA ASP A 499 -11.99 -20.01 21.90
C ASP A 499 -12.91 -19.08 22.69
N ASP A 500 -13.21 -19.41 23.95
CA ASP A 500 -14.06 -18.56 24.79
C ASP A 500 -13.43 -17.18 25.00
N LEU A 501 -12.11 -17.13 25.16
CA LEU A 501 -11.38 -15.87 25.20
C LEU A 501 -11.49 -15.10 23.88
N ALA A 502 -11.34 -15.78 22.74
CA ALA A 502 -11.50 -15.14 21.44
C ALA A 502 -12.92 -14.58 21.25
N LYS A 503 -13.95 -15.32 21.67
CA LYS A 503 -15.35 -14.87 21.65
C LYS A 503 -15.57 -13.63 22.50
N ASP A 504 -15.06 -13.63 23.73
CA ASP A 504 -15.15 -12.49 24.65
C ASP A 504 -14.44 -11.26 24.09
N LEU A 505 -13.29 -11.43 23.45
CA LEU A 505 -12.55 -10.35 22.80
C LEU A 505 -13.31 -9.79 21.60
N PHE A 506 -13.87 -10.64 20.73
CA PHE A 506 -14.73 -10.20 19.62
C PHE A 506 -15.89 -9.35 20.14
N LEU A 507 -16.63 -9.83 21.14
CA LEU A 507 -17.74 -9.09 21.73
C LEU A 507 -17.26 -7.78 22.39
N SER A 508 -16.13 -7.80 23.10
CA SER A 508 -15.57 -6.61 23.74
C SER A 508 -15.27 -5.52 22.71
N VAL A 509 -14.61 -5.87 21.60
CA VAL A 509 -14.37 -4.94 20.49
C VAL A 509 -15.69 -4.43 19.90
N LEU A 510 -16.62 -5.34 19.58
CA LEU A 510 -17.90 -4.98 18.97
C LEU A 510 -18.77 -4.08 19.85
N ASN A 511 -18.67 -4.22 21.17
CA ASN A 511 -19.40 -3.41 22.14
C ASN A 511 -18.76 -2.03 22.36
N CYS A 512 -17.48 -1.86 22.00
CA CYS A 512 -16.81 -0.55 22.04
C CYS A 512 -17.22 0.37 20.88
N PHE A 513 -17.91 -0.15 19.88
CA PHE A 513 -18.37 0.64 18.72
C PHE A 513 -19.91 0.63 18.63
N PRO A 514 -20.54 1.78 18.35
CA PRO A 514 -21.98 1.84 18.20
C PRO A 514 -22.46 0.98 17.02
N PRO A 515 -23.68 0.41 17.09
CA PRO A 515 -24.23 -0.39 16.01
C PRO A 515 -24.24 0.41 14.70
N GLY A 516 -23.55 -0.10 13.67
CA GLY A 516 -23.53 0.51 12.34
C GLY A 516 -22.30 1.35 11.99
N LEU A 517 -21.44 1.70 12.96
CA LEU A 517 -20.11 2.26 12.66
C LEU A 517 -19.25 1.16 12.03
N ALA A 518 -18.71 1.41 10.84
CA ALA A 518 -18.09 0.38 10.01
C ALA A 518 -16.87 -0.24 10.69
N ILE A 519 -16.96 -1.53 10.99
CA ILE A 519 -15.88 -2.31 11.60
C ILE A 519 -14.90 -2.73 10.51
N ASP A 520 -14.13 -1.77 10.03
CA ASP A 520 -12.93 -1.94 9.20
C ASP A 520 -11.67 -2.32 10.01
N ARG A 521 -11.91 -2.69 11.28
CA ARG A 521 -10.91 -2.84 12.33
C ARG A 521 -10.46 -4.27 12.54
N PHE A 522 -11.26 -5.26 12.17
CA PHE A 522 -10.82 -6.66 12.21
C PHE A 522 -10.02 -6.97 10.95
N ASP A 523 -8.92 -7.69 11.16
CA ASP A 523 -8.19 -8.31 10.08
C ASP A 523 -9.04 -9.46 9.50
N LEU A 524 -9.21 -9.48 8.18
CA LEU A 524 -9.96 -10.52 7.49
C LEU A 524 -9.34 -11.90 7.74
N ASP A 525 -8.01 -11.97 7.87
CA ASP A 525 -7.31 -13.23 8.08
C ASP A 525 -7.61 -13.80 9.46
N VAL A 526 -7.73 -12.96 10.50
CA VAL A 526 -8.14 -13.38 11.85
C VAL A 526 -9.58 -13.92 11.85
N LEU A 527 -10.49 -13.28 11.09
CA LEU A 527 -11.87 -13.76 10.97
C LEU A 527 -11.94 -15.12 10.25
N LYS A 528 -11.18 -15.26 9.16
CA LYS A 528 -11.06 -16.52 8.41
C LYS A 528 -10.46 -17.62 9.27
N GLU A 529 -9.44 -17.31 10.05
CA GLU A 529 -8.76 -18.25 10.92
C GLU A 529 -9.69 -18.80 12.00
N PHE A 530 -10.47 -17.94 12.68
CA PHE A 530 -11.50 -18.42 13.63
C PHE A 530 -12.48 -19.38 12.96
N ALA A 531 -13.03 -18.99 11.81
CA ALA A 531 -14.01 -19.81 11.11
C ALA A 531 -13.42 -21.12 10.58
N TYR A 532 -12.16 -21.08 10.11
CA TYR A 532 -11.44 -22.26 9.65
C TYR A 532 -11.20 -23.26 10.78
N PHE A 533 -10.69 -22.83 11.93
CA PHE A 533 -10.49 -23.73 13.07
C PHE A 533 -11.80 -24.28 13.63
N ALA A 534 -12.83 -23.43 13.77
CA ALA A 534 -14.15 -23.91 14.21
C ALA A 534 -14.77 -24.92 13.23
N TRP A 535 -14.55 -24.74 11.92
CA TRP A 535 -14.96 -25.70 10.89
C TRP A 535 -14.16 -27.01 10.97
N GLN A 536 -12.83 -26.90 11.02
CA GLN A 536 -11.90 -28.03 11.03
C GLN A 536 -12.14 -28.94 12.25
N ASP A 537 -12.40 -28.34 13.41
CA ASP A 537 -12.65 -29.03 14.67
C ASP A 537 -14.12 -29.49 14.82
N LYS A 538 -14.97 -29.27 13.81
CA LYS A 538 -16.42 -29.55 13.83
C LYS A 538 -17.16 -28.85 14.98
N ARG A 539 -16.69 -27.66 15.38
CA ARG A 539 -17.30 -26.79 16.40
C ARG A 539 -18.42 -25.94 15.79
N HIS A 540 -19.49 -26.59 15.37
CA HIS A 540 -20.58 -25.95 14.63
C HIS A 540 -21.28 -24.83 15.42
N ASP A 541 -21.44 -24.99 16.75
CA ASP A 541 -22.03 -23.97 17.61
C ASP A 541 -21.22 -22.67 17.62
N ASP A 542 -19.88 -22.78 17.53
CA ASP A 542 -18.99 -21.63 17.49
C ASP A 542 -19.08 -20.89 16.16
N LEU A 543 -19.25 -21.60 15.05
CA LEU A 543 -19.50 -21.00 13.73
C LEU A 543 -20.85 -20.29 13.67
N ILE A 544 -21.91 -20.91 14.20
CA ILE A 544 -23.24 -20.30 14.30
C ILE A 544 -23.14 -19.03 15.14
N TRP A 545 -22.50 -19.12 16.31
CA TRP A 545 -22.28 -17.97 17.18
C TRP A 545 -21.51 -16.87 16.46
N PHE A 546 -20.43 -17.21 15.78
CA PHE A 546 -19.55 -16.25 15.09
C PHE A 546 -20.27 -15.55 13.95
N PHE A 547 -21.06 -16.29 13.18
CA PHE A 547 -21.87 -15.74 12.11
C PHE A 547 -22.86 -14.69 12.62
N HIS A 548 -23.64 -15.03 13.65
CA HIS A 548 -24.68 -14.15 14.19
C HIS A 548 -24.13 -12.97 14.99
N ASN A 549 -23.05 -13.16 15.75
CA ASN A 549 -22.55 -12.15 16.67
C ASN A 549 -21.44 -11.29 16.06
N VAL A 550 -20.65 -11.80 15.12
CA VAL A 550 -19.49 -11.09 14.55
C VAL A 550 -19.71 -10.75 13.08
N ILE A 551 -19.84 -11.74 12.20
CA ILE A 551 -19.86 -11.53 10.73
C ILE A 551 -20.97 -10.58 10.27
N HIS A 552 -22.17 -10.65 10.87
CA HIS A 552 -23.24 -9.72 10.49
C HIS A 552 -22.98 -8.27 10.89
N ARG A 553 -22.17 -8.04 11.93
CA ARG A 553 -21.85 -6.70 12.43
C ARG A 553 -20.64 -6.10 11.71
N VAL A 554 -19.72 -6.94 11.21
CA VAL A 554 -18.52 -6.49 10.51
C VAL A 554 -18.85 -5.96 9.10
N LYS A 555 -18.29 -4.79 8.76
CA LYS A 555 -18.37 -4.18 7.41
C LYS A 555 -16.98 -4.13 6.81
N ALA A 556 -16.82 -4.63 5.59
CA ALA A 556 -15.55 -4.54 4.86
C ALA A 556 -15.11 -3.08 4.66
N ARG A 557 -13.79 -2.86 4.62
CA ARG A 557 -13.17 -1.57 4.26
C ARG A 557 -13.69 -1.05 2.93
N ASN A 558 -13.56 0.25 2.68
CA ASN A 558 -14.01 0.85 1.44
C ASN A 558 -13.25 0.39 0.17
N ASP A 559 -12.24 -0.47 0.32
CA ASP A 559 -11.54 -1.12 -0.78
C ASP A 559 -12.45 -2.13 -1.52
N LYS A 560 -12.49 -2.05 -2.86
CA LYS A 560 -13.35 -2.91 -3.69
C LYS A 560 -12.95 -4.38 -3.63
N ARG A 561 -11.65 -4.69 -3.56
CA ARG A 561 -11.14 -6.07 -3.52
C ARG A 561 -11.41 -6.68 -2.15
N GLU A 562 -11.18 -5.93 -1.08
CA GLU A 562 -11.47 -6.38 0.28
C GLU A 562 -12.98 -6.59 0.49
N LYS A 563 -13.84 -5.71 -0.07
CA LYS A 563 -15.29 -5.94 -0.11
C LYS A 563 -15.68 -7.23 -0.82
N ALA A 564 -15.04 -7.54 -1.94
CA ALA A 564 -15.29 -8.77 -2.67
C ALA A 564 -14.84 -10.00 -1.86
N ALA A 565 -13.61 -9.98 -1.32
CA ALA A 565 -13.06 -11.06 -0.51
C ALA A 565 -13.87 -11.30 0.78
N TYR A 566 -14.32 -10.23 1.44
CA TYR A 566 -15.19 -10.33 2.62
C TYR A 566 -16.58 -10.86 2.26
N LYS A 567 -17.16 -10.43 1.14
CA LYS A 567 -18.46 -10.94 0.67
C LYS A 567 -18.39 -12.43 0.38
N GLU A 568 -17.34 -12.88 -0.30
CA GLU A 568 -17.09 -14.30 -0.57
C GLU A 568 -16.94 -15.09 0.74
N PHE A 569 -16.09 -14.62 1.66
CA PHE A 569 -15.92 -15.24 2.97
C PHE A 569 -17.23 -15.32 3.77
N LYS A 570 -18.00 -14.23 3.82
CA LYS A 570 -19.30 -14.17 4.49
C LYS A 570 -20.30 -15.16 3.89
N ASN A 571 -20.34 -15.27 2.57
CA ASN A 571 -21.20 -16.24 1.89
C ASN A 571 -20.80 -17.68 2.21
N TRP A 572 -19.49 -17.97 2.23
CA TRP A 572 -18.99 -19.29 2.61
C TRP A 572 -19.41 -19.68 4.04
N VAL A 573 -19.25 -18.78 5.02
CA VAL A 573 -19.70 -19.05 6.41
C VAL A 573 -21.22 -19.25 6.46
N PHE A 574 -21.98 -18.44 5.71
CA PHE A 574 -23.44 -18.52 5.66
C PHE A 574 -23.93 -19.85 5.08
N GLU A 575 -23.41 -20.26 3.92
CA GLU A 575 -23.78 -21.52 3.26
C GLU A 575 -23.52 -22.72 4.18
N TYR A 576 -22.40 -22.69 4.91
CA TYR A 576 -22.09 -23.73 5.89
C TYR A 576 -23.06 -23.75 7.06
N VAL A 577 -23.36 -22.60 7.65
CA VAL A 577 -24.32 -22.47 8.76
C VAL A 577 -25.73 -22.90 8.35
N GLU A 578 -26.17 -22.55 7.13
CA GLU A 578 -27.46 -22.99 6.60
C GLU A 578 -27.52 -24.49 6.37
N ALA A 579 -26.51 -25.07 5.71
CA ALA A 579 -26.43 -26.51 5.47
C ALA A 579 -26.49 -27.30 6.79
N PHE A 580 -25.75 -26.84 7.81
CA PHE A 580 -25.77 -27.44 9.14
C PHE A 580 -27.13 -27.26 9.83
N GLY A 581 -27.75 -26.08 9.73
CA GLY A 581 -29.08 -25.82 10.26
C GLY A 581 -30.16 -26.73 9.67
N VAL A 582 -30.06 -27.07 8.38
CA VAL A 582 -30.94 -28.05 7.71
C VAL A 582 -30.71 -29.45 8.27
N LEU A 583 -29.45 -29.85 8.45
CA LEU A 583 -29.09 -31.16 9.03
C LEU A 583 -29.60 -31.32 10.46
N VAL A 584 -29.44 -30.31 11.31
CA VAL A 584 -29.95 -30.33 12.70
C VAL A 584 -31.47 -30.48 12.72
N LYS A 585 -32.19 -29.70 11.90
CA LYS A 585 -33.67 -29.82 11.79
C LYS A 585 -34.11 -31.18 11.27
N ALA A 586 -33.36 -31.78 10.33
CA ALA A 586 -33.63 -33.12 9.82
C ALA A 586 -33.43 -34.17 10.92
N LYS A 587 -32.33 -34.07 11.69
CA LYS A 587 -32.04 -34.94 12.83
C LYS A 587 -33.10 -34.85 13.93
N GLU A 588 -33.55 -33.64 14.28
CA GLU A 588 -34.64 -33.43 15.23
C GLU A 588 -35.97 -34.02 14.73
N LYS A 589 -36.31 -33.80 13.45
CA LYS A 589 -37.53 -34.36 12.85
C LYS A 589 -37.51 -35.89 12.86
N LEU A 590 -36.35 -36.49 12.59
CA LEU A 590 -36.13 -37.93 12.67
C LEU A 590 -36.24 -38.45 14.11
N ALA A 591 -35.60 -37.78 15.07
CA ALA A 591 -35.71 -38.13 16.49
C ALA A 591 -37.16 -38.07 16.99
N ARG A 592 -37.92 -37.04 16.59
CA ARG A 592 -39.36 -36.94 16.89
C ARG A 592 -40.18 -38.05 16.21
N LYS A 593 -39.84 -38.43 14.98
CA LYS A 593 -40.49 -39.55 14.29
C LYS A 593 -40.20 -40.88 15.00
N PHE A 594 -38.97 -41.06 15.47
CA PHE A 594 -38.52 -42.21 16.22
C PHE A 594 -39.27 -42.35 17.55
N GLU A 595 -39.34 -41.29 18.36
CA GLU A 595 -40.12 -41.31 19.61
C GLU A 595 -41.60 -41.59 19.35
N LYS A 596 -42.20 -40.98 18.32
CA LYS A 596 -43.59 -41.30 17.92
C LYS A 596 -43.79 -42.75 17.49
N GLU A 597 -42.81 -43.37 16.83
CA GLU A 597 -42.90 -44.80 16.45
C GLU A 597 -42.67 -45.73 17.65
N LYS A 598 -41.83 -45.34 18.60
CA LYS A 598 -41.62 -46.03 19.87
C LYS A 598 -42.91 -46.01 20.71
N GLU A 599 -43.52 -44.84 20.90
CA GLU A 599 -44.81 -44.68 21.60
C GLU A 599 -45.94 -45.49 20.93
N LYS A 600 -45.97 -45.55 19.59
CA LYS A 600 -46.96 -46.35 18.85
C LYS A 600 -46.77 -47.87 18.99
N ARG A 601 -45.57 -48.33 19.35
CA ARG A 601 -45.22 -49.75 19.48
C ARG A 601 -45.14 -50.23 20.95
N GLU A 602 -45.45 -49.36 21.90
CA GLU A 602 -45.61 -49.67 23.33
C GLU A 602 -47.05 -50.05 23.80
N PRO A 603 -47.99 -50.61 23.01
CA PRO A 603 -49.13 -51.29 23.61
C PRO A 603 -48.74 -52.73 23.98
N ALA A 604 -48.59 -52.98 25.28
CA ALA A 604 -48.64 -54.29 25.94
C ALA A 604 -48.06 -55.47 25.14
N ALA A 605 -46.74 -55.52 24.98
CA ALA A 605 -46.09 -56.76 24.56
C ALA A 605 -46.37 -57.84 25.64
N PRO A 606 -46.96 -59.00 25.28
CA PRO A 606 -47.15 -60.08 26.24
C PRO A 606 -45.77 -60.54 26.75
N PRO A 607 -45.65 -60.92 28.03
CA PRO A 607 -44.38 -61.33 28.62
C PRO A 607 -43.89 -62.60 27.90
N GLY A 608 -42.89 -62.46 27.02
CA GLY A 608 -42.30 -63.59 26.30
C GLY A 608 -41.77 -63.34 24.89
N CYS A 609 -41.94 -62.16 24.29
CA CYS A 609 -41.34 -61.85 22.98
C CYS A 609 -39.96 -61.19 23.12
N ASP A 610 -38.95 -61.79 22.50
CA ASP A 610 -37.55 -61.37 22.54
C ASP A 610 -37.33 -59.93 22.03
N ASN A 611 -37.07 -59.02 22.98
CA ASN A 611 -36.64 -57.63 22.74
C ASN A 611 -35.32 -57.51 21.93
N ALA A 612 -34.61 -58.61 21.68
CA ALA A 612 -33.32 -58.63 21.01
C ALA A 612 -33.39 -58.31 19.50
N ILE A 613 -34.42 -58.78 18.79
CA ILE A 613 -34.53 -58.62 17.32
C ILE A 613 -34.93 -57.17 16.95
N ILE A 614 -35.80 -56.57 17.74
CA ILE A 614 -36.23 -55.17 17.57
C ILE A 614 -35.05 -54.22 17.82
N GLY A 615 -34.27 -54.48 18.86
CA GLY A 615 -33.06 -53.70 19.16
C GLY A 615 -31.95 -53.81 18.10
N GLN A 616 -31.85 -54.93 17.38
CA GLN A 616 -30.86 -55.09 16.30
C GLN A 616 -31.25 -54.35 15.00
N ASN A 617 -32.52 -54.41 14.60
CA ASN A 617 -32.98 -53.70 13.41
C ASN A 617 -32.95 -52.17 13.59
N LEU A 618 -33.24 -51.69 14.80
CA LEU A 618 -33.11 -50.27 15.15
C LEU A 618 -31.64 -49.81 15.16
N ARG A 619 -30.72 -50.62 15.71
CA ARG A 619 -29.28 -50.31 15.66
C ARG A 619 -28.74 -50.28 14.24
N LYS A 620 -29.18 -51.18 13.35
CA LYS A 620 -28.81 -51.17 11.92
C LYS A 620 -29.31 -49.93 11.19
N LEU A 621 -30.52 -49.46 11.50
CA LEU A 621 -31.08 -48.26 10.86
C LEU A 621 -30.34 -46.99 11.28
N VAL A 622 -30.00 -46.87 12.57
CA VAL A 622 -29.19 -45.77 13.11
C VAL A 622 -27.76 -45.82 12.55
N TRP A 623 -27.17 -47.01 12.48
CA TRP A 623 -25.81 -47.23 11.97
C TRP A 623 -25.67 -46.87 10.49
N ASN A 624 -26.60 -47.32 9.63
CA ASN A 624 -26.56 -47.00 8.20
C ASN A 624 -26.75 -45.50 7.94
N TYR A 625 -27.59 -44.82 8.73
CA TYR A 625 -27.77 -43.37 8.61
C TYR A 625 -26.58 -42.57 9.12
N GLN A 626 -25.88 -43.07 10.13
CA GLN A 626 -24.68 -42.42 10.66
C GLN A 626 -23.50 -42.52 9.68
N ILE A 627 -23.41 -43.64 8.95
CA ILE A 627 -22.48 -43.80 7.82
C ILE A 627 -22.80 -42.82 6.68
N ASP A 628 -24.07 -42.67 6.29
CA ASP A 628 -24.46 -41.74 5.22
C ASP A 628 -24.23 -40.25 5.59
N MET A 629 -24.24 -39.90 6.88
CA MET A 629 -23.92 -38.56 7.38
C MET A 629 -22.42 -38.29 7.58
N GLU A 630 -21.58 -39.33 7.69
CA GLU A 630 -20.13 -39.17 7.77
C GLU A 630 -19.46 -39.16 6.39
N TYR A 631 -20.17 -39.66 5.35
CA TYR A 631 -19.66 -39.77 3.97
C TYR A 631 -20.04 -38.60 3.05
N ASN A 632 -21.07 -37.81 3.38
CA ASN A 632 -21.51 -36.61 2.66
C ASN A 632 -21.24 -35.36 3.50
#